data_AF-A0A519KB34-F1
#
_entry.id   AF-A0A519KB34-F1
#
_cell.length_a   1.000
_cell.length_b   1.000
_cell.length_c   1.000
_cell.angle_alpha   90.00
_cell.angle_beta   90.00
_cell.angle_gamma   90.00
#
_symmetry.space_group_name_H-M   'P 1'
#
loop_
_entity.id
_entity.type
_entity.pdbx_description
1 polymer ?
#
loop_
_entity_poly.entity_id
_entity_poly.type
_entity_poly.pdbx_seq_one_letter_code
_entity_poly.pdbx_strand_id
1 'polypeptide(L)' 'MEQSVPPASSFSKIISVVKQSLKGENVDYTTGSLRLAVVLLAIPMMLEMMMESVFALVDLYFVGHLENSS' A
#
# COMPACT_ATOMS: atom_id res chain seq x y z
N MET A 1 8.43 -1.78 -37.93
CA MET A 1 8.88 -1.84 -36.53
C MET A 1 7.78 -2.50 -35.74
N GLU A 2 7.91 -3.80 -35.51
CA GLU A 2 6.97 -4.56 -34.67
C GLU A 2 7.02 -4.00 -33.25
N GLN A 3 5.90 -3.47 -32.79
CA GLN A 3 5.74 -3.11 -31.38
C GLN A 3 5.47 -4.40 -30.62
N SER A 4 6.54 -4.98 -30.09
CA SER A 4 6.49 -6.06 -29.11
C SER A 4 5.93 -5.51 -27.80
N VAL A 5 4.60 -5.52 -27.66
CA VAL A 5 3.96 -5.35 -26.35
C VAL A 5 4.31 -6.62 -25.56
N PRO A 6 5.18 -6.56 -24.53
CA PRO A 6 5.47 -7.74 -23.73
C PRO A 6 4.16 -8.22 -23.10
N PRO A 7 3.94 -9.53 -22.94
CA PRO A 7 2.77 -10.04 -22.23
C PRO A 7 2.86 -9.55 -20.79
N ALA A 8 2.15 -8.47 -20.46
CA ALA A 8 2.15 -7.88 -19.14
C ALA A 8 1.61 -8.93 -18.17
N SER A 9 2.53 -9.53 -17.40
CA SER A 9 2.20 -10.52 -16.39
C SER A 9 1.12 -9.96 -15.46
N SER A 10 0.17 -10.79 -15.02
CA SER A 10 -0.88 -10.36 -14.07
C SER A 10 -0.29 -9.70 -12.81
N PHE A 11 0.92 -10.09 -12.43
CA PHE A 11 1.70 -9.52 -11.34
C PHE A 11 2.13 -8.06 -11.62
N SER A 12 2.55 -7.76 -12.85
CA SER A 12 2.89 -6.38 -13.27
C SER A 12 1.67 -5.46 -13.20
N LYS A 13 0.47 -5.95 -13.51
CA LYS A 13 -0.77 -5.16 -13.36
C LYS A 13 -1.08 -4.86 -11.90
N ILE A 14 -0.94 -5.86 -11.01
CA ILE A 14 -1.18 -5.68 -9.57
C ILE A 14 -0.17 -4.67 -8.99
N ILE A 15 1.12 -4.81 -9.31
CA ILE A 15 2.15 -3.87 -8.89
C ILE A 15 1.88 -2.46 -9.43
N SER A 16 1.42 -2.34 -10.68
CA SER A 16 1.04 -1.04 -11.24
C SER A 16 -0.13 -0.41 -10.48
N VAL A 17 -1.15 -1.19 -10.09
CA VAL A 17 -2.30 -0.70 -9.30
C VAL A 17 -1.87 -0.29 -7.89
N VAL A 18 -1.00 -1.06 -7.23
CA VAL A 18 -0.46 -0.70 -5.91
C VAL A 18 0.39 0.57 -6.00
N LYS A 19 1.20 0.71 -7.06
CA LYS A 19 1.97 1.93 -7.30
C LYS A 19 1.04 3.12 -7.56
N GLN A 20 -0.06 2.90 -8.28
CA GLN A 20 -1.10 3.91 -8.52
C GLN A 20 -1.76 4.39 -7.22
N SER A 21 -2.10 3.47 -6.31
CA SER A 21 -2.72 3.82 -5.01
C SER A 21 -1.82 4.66 -4.13
N LEU A 22 -0.50 4.41 -4.21
CA LEU A 22 0.48 5.14 -3.41
C LEU A 22 0.89 6.47 -4.04
N LYS A 23 0.86 6.57 -5.38
CA LYS A 23 1.26 7.78 -6.12
C LYS A 23 0.14 8.83 -6.19
N GLY A 24 -1.12 8.46 -5.94
CA GLY A 24 -2.24 9.40 -5.89
C GLY A 24 -2.51 10.08 -7.24
N GLU A 25 -2.47 9.34 -8.35
CA GLU A 25 -2.82 9.91 -9.66
C GLU A 25 -4.31 10.27 -9.74
N ASN A 26 -4.67 11.26 -10.57
CA ASN A 26 -6.05 11.70 -10.82
C ASN A 26 -6.85 10.62 -11.56
N VAL A 27 -7.19 9.55 -10.86
CA VAL A 27 -8.13 8.53 -11.32
C VAL A 27 -9.53 9.07 -11.04
N ASP A 28 -10.30 9.25 -12.10
CA ASP A 28 -11.66 9.78 -11.99
C ASP A 28 -12.60 8.69 -11.43
N TYR A 29 -12.73 8.67 -10.11
CA TYR A 29 -13.47 7.63 -9.36
C TYR A 29 -14.99 7.64 -9.61
N THR A 30 -15.49 8.64 -10.33
CA THR A 30 -16.90 8.84 -10.67
C THR A 30 -17.29 8.18 -12.00
N THR A 31 -16.34 8.07 -12.93
CA THR A 31 -16.51 7.44 -14.25
C THR A 31 -15.81 6.08 -14.34
N GLY A 32 -14.84 5.82 -13.48
CA GLY A 32 -14.13 4.53 -13.36
C GLY A 32 -14.87 3.48 -12.52
N SER A 33 -14.35 2.24 -12.53
CA SER A 33 -14.94 1.13 -11.76
C SER A 33 -14.80 1.34 -10.25
N LEU A 34 -15.92 1.41 -9.52
CA LEU A 34 -15.99 1.54 -8.06
C LEU A 34 -15.11 0.52 -7.31
N ARG A 35 -15.00 -0.70 -7.83
CA ARG A 35 -14.13 -1.75 -7.28
C ARG A 35 -12.65 -1.33 -7.21
N LEU A 36 -12.19 -0.61 -8.23
CA LEU A 36 -10.81 -0.15 -8.34
C LEU A 36 -10.59 1.07 -7.42
N ALA A 37 -11.60 1.94 -7.28
CA ALA A 37 -11.60 3.04 -6.32
C ALA A 37 -11.44 2.55 -4.87
N VAL A 38 -12.24 1.55 -4.48
CA VAL A 38 -12.17 0.94 -3.14
C VAL A 38 -10.80 0.35 -2.88
N VAL A 39 -10.22 -0.37 -3.85
CA VAL A 39 -8.87 -0.95 -3.71
C VAL A 39 -7.79 0.13 -3.64
N LEU A 40 -7.88 1.18 -4.47
CA LEU A 40 -6.92 2.29 -4.46
C LEU A 40 -6.89 3.02 -3.10
N LEU A 41 -8.05 3.17 -2.46
CA LEU A 41 -8.18 3.83 -1.15
C LEU A 41 -7.89 2.88 0.03
N ALA A 42 -8.22 1.60 -0.09
CA ALA A 42 -8.01 0.62 0.98
C ALA A 42 -6.52 0.35 1.25
N ILE A 43 -5.67 0.38 0.22
CA ILE A 43 -4.23 0.13 0.34
C ILE A 43 -3.53 1.13 1.29
N PRO A 44 -3.59 2.45 1.07
CA PRO A 44 -2.94 3.42 1.95
C PRO A 44 -3.51 3.41 3.36
N MET A 45 -4.82 3.26 3.54
CA MET A 45 -5.45 3.21 4.86
C MET A 45 -5.01 1.97 5.67
N MET A 46 -4.91 0.80 5.04
CA MET A 46 -4.35 -0.38 5.69
C MET A 46 -2.88 -0.19 6.05
N LEU A 47 -2.10 0.45 5.17
CA LEU A 47 -0.70 0.76 5.44
C LEU A 47 -0.53 1.70 6.63
N GLU A 48 -1.35 2.74 6.76
CA GLU A 48 -1.36 3.62 7.95
C GLU A 48 -1.55 2.81 9.23
N MET A 49 -2.62 2.01 9.29
CA MET A 49 -2.94 1.19 10.47
C MET A 49 -1.86 0.13 10.76
N MET A 50 -1.25 -0.43 9.72
CA MET A 50 -0.12 -1.36 9.87
C MET A 50 1.12 -0.68 10.44
N MET A 51 1.44 0.53 9.99
CA MET A 51 2.58 1.29 10.53
C MET A 51 2.37 1.64 12.00
N GLU A 52 1.16 2.04 12.39
CA GLU A 52 0.82 2.29 13.80
C GLU A 52 0.94 1.02 14.66
N SER A 53 0.45 -0.12 14.16
CA SER A 53 0.57 -1.39 14.86
C SER A 53 2.02 -1.85 14.99
N VAL A 54 2.83 -1.72 13.95
CA VAL A 54 4.26 -2.07 14.00
C VAL A 54 4.99 -1.15 14.95
N PHE A 55 4.67 0.15 14.94
CA PHE A 55 5.24 1.11 15.87
C PHE A 55 4.91 0.76 17.32
N ALA A 56 3.65 0.42 17.63
CA ALA A 56 3.25 0.00 18.97
C ALA A 56 3.95 -1.29 19.44
N LEU A 57 4.19 -2.23 18.52
CA LEU A 57 4.95 -3.45 18.84
C LEU A 57 6.42 -3.15 19.14
N VAL A 58 7.04 -2.28 18.35
CA VAL A 58 8.42 -1.84 18.58
C VAL A 58 8.51 -1.06 19.89
N ASP A 59 7.59 -0.13 20.15
CA ASP A 59 7.54 0.64 21.40
C ASP A 59 7.44 -0.28 22.62
N LEU A 60 6.48 -1.22 22.63
CA LEU A 60 6.34 -2.20 23.70
C LEU A 60 7.59 -3.08 23.87
N TYR A 61 8.23 -3.49 22.76
CA TYR A 61 9.47 -4.25 22.82
C TYR A 61 10.58 -3.43 23.47
N PHE A 62 10.84 -2.21 23.00
CA PHE A 62 11.94 -1.39 23.53
C PHE A 62 11.67 -0.91 24.97
N VAL A 63 10.43 -0.55 25.31
CA VAL A 63 10.02 -0.19 26.68
C VAL A 63 10.11 -1.40 27.61
N GLY A 64 9.64 -2.57 27.19
CA GLY A 64 9.72 -3.80 27.98
C GLY A 64 11.16 -4.30 28.20
N HIS A 65 12.09 -3.91 27.33
CA HIS A 65 13.52 -4.22 27.47
C HIS A 65 14.31 -3.17 28.27
N LEU A 66 13.68 -2.08 28.76
CA LEU A 66 14.30 -1.17 29.74
C LEU A 66 14.27 -1.78 31.15
N GLU A 67 15.07 -2.83 31.36
CA GLU A 67 15.22 -3.50 32.66
C GLU A 67 16.18 -2.79 33.63
N ASN A 68 16.61 -1.55 33.37
CA ASN A 68 17.54 -0.83 34.25
C ASN A 68 17.24 0.67 34.37
N SER A 69 16.13 1.02 35.03
CA SER A 69 16.06 2.26 35.80
C SER A 69 15.90 1.89 37.27
N SER A 70 17.04 1.62 37.93
CA SER A 70 17.16 1.80 39.38
C SER A 70 17.12 3.29 39.72
#